data_AF-A0A379QI32-F1
#
_entry.id   AF-A0A379QI32-F1
#
_cell.length_a   1.000
_cell.length_b   1.000
_cell.length_c   1.000
_cell.angle_alpha   90.00
_cell.angle_beta   90.00
_cell.angle_gamma   90.00
#
_symmetry.space_group_name_H-M   'P 1'
#
loop_
_entity.id
_entity.type
_entity.pdbx_description
1 polymer ?
#
loop_
_entity_poly.entity_id
_entity_poly.type
_entity_poly.pdbx_seq_one_letter_code
_entity_poly.pdbx_strand_id
1 'polypeptide(L)'
;MIAEICAVESVVAVSEHNHVLRQLRYFWRKRGRFVARYSECWASVGGVPADGFWHLPAVLPRKAAEHIPARKRAEYRKRNGLLDHVRQEIKHRAGMV
;
A
#
# COMPACT_ATOMS: atom_id res chain seq x y z
N MET A 1 9.23 2.40 4.63
CA MET A 1 9.44 2.97 5.99
C MET A 1 9.82 1.89 6.98
N ILE A 2 8.89 1.06 7.49
CA ILE A 2 9.27 -0.07 8.35
C ILE A 2 10.09 -1.10 7.55
N ALA A 3 9.62 -1.43 6.34
CA ALA A 3 10.35 -2.30 5.41
C ALA A 3 11.81 -1.83 5.16
N GLU A 4 12.05 -0.53 5.11
CA GLU A 4 13.39 0.05 4.91
C GLU A 4 14.26 -0.14 6.17
N ILE A 5 13.71 0.14 7.35
CA ILE A 5 14.41 -0.01 8.64
C ILE A 5 14.74 -1.47 8.93
N CYS A 6 13.83 -2.38 8.58
CA CYS A 6 14.01 -3.82 8.77
C CYS A 6 14.80 -4.50 7.63
N ALA A 7 15.37 -3.73 6.69
CA ALA A 7 16.08 -4.25 5.52
C ALA A 7 15.29 -5.32 4.74
N VAL A 8 13.98 -5.13 4.60
CA VAL A 8 13.10 -6.04 3.86
C VAL A 8 13.42 -5.95 2.37
N GLU A 9 13.78 -7.08 1.78
CA GLU A 9 14.13 -7.18 0.35
C GLU A 9 12.94 -6.93 -0.57
N SER A 10 11.75 -7.42 -0.20
CA SER A 10 10.54 -7.27 -1.01
C SER A 10 9.26 -7.26 -0.19
N VAL A 11 8.27 -6.51 -0.65
CA VAL A 11 6.91 -6.52 -0.10
C VAL A 11 5.98 -7.10 -1.17
N VAL A 12 5.33 -8.21 -0.85
CA VAL A 12 4.45 -8.93 -1.78
C VAL A 12 3.02 -8.91 -1.23
N ALA A 13 2.05 -8.71 -2.11
CA ALA A 13 0.63 -8.65 -1.78
C ALA A 13 -0.20 -9.57 -2.67
N VAL A 14 -1.31 -10.07 -2.11
CA VAL A 14 -2.29 -10.89 -2.83
C VAL A 14 -3.34 -10.01 -3.49
N SER A 15 -3.91 -10.50 -4.59
CA SER A 15 -5.08 -9.89 -5.23
C SER A 15 -6.38 -10.52 -4.72
N GLU A 16 -7.50 -9.90 -5.09
CA GLU A 16 -8.85 -10.41 -4.87
C GLU A 16 -9.06 -11.82 -5.42
N HIS A 17 -8.29 -12.24 -6.43
CA HIS A 17 -8.42 -13.55 -7.08
C HIS A 17 -7.95 -14.69 -6.16
N ASN A 18 -7.03 -14.39 -5.23
CA ASN A 18 -6.51 -15.36 -4.26
C ASN A 18 -7.27 -15.33 -2.93
N HIS A 19 -8.39 -14.58 -2.85
CA HIS A 19 -9.13 -14.42 -1.61
C HIS A 19 -9.93 -15.68 -1.25
N VAL A 20 -9.88 -16.10 0.02
CA VAL A 20 -10.57 -17.31 0.53
C VAL A 20 -12.07 -17.33 0.21
N LEU A 21 -12.72 -16.17 0.16
CA LEU A 21 -14.16 -16.05 -0.14
C LEU A 21 -14.52 -16.35 -1.61
N ARG A 22 -13.54 -16.46 -2.51
CA ARG A 22 -13.74 -16.92 -3.89
C ARG A 22 -13.63 -18.44 -4.06
N GLN A 23 -13.23 -19.19 -3.02
CA GLN A 23 -13.21 -20.65 -3.08
C GLN A 23 -14.63 -21.22 -3.16
N LEU A 24 -14.80 -22.31 -3.93
CA LEU A 24 -16.09 -22.99 -4.17
C LEU A 24 -16.88 -23.28 -2.88
N ARG A 25 -16.17 -23.61 -1.79
CA ARG A 25 -16.75 -23.84 -0.45
C ARG A 25 -17.56 -22.63 0.08
N TYR A 26 -17.11 -21.41 -0.18
CA TYR A 26 -17.75 -20.18 0.28
C TYR A 26 -18.57 -19.47 -0.80
N PHE A 27 -18.37 -19.87 -2.07
CA PHE A 27 -18.99 -19.27 -3.24
C PHE A 27 -20.51 -19.21 -3.13
N TRP A 28 -21.16 -20.31 -2.74
CA TRP A 28 -22.63 -20.40 -2.67
C TRP A 28 -23.24 -19.57 -1.52
N ARG A 29 -22.52 -19.39 -0.40
CA ARG A 29 -23.04 -18.70 0.79
C ARG A 29 -22.73 -17.21 0.84
N LYS A 30 -21.68 -16.76 0.13
CA LYS A 30 -21.16 -15.38 0.18
C LYS A 30 -21.09 -14.70 -1.20
N ARG A 31 -21.77 -15.25 -2.20
CA ARG A 31 -21.91 -14.67 -3.54
C ARG A 31 -22.36 -13.20 -3.43
N GLY A 32 -21.64 -12.30 -4.11
CA GLY A 32 -21.96 -10.86 -4.17
C GLY A 32 -21.53 -10.01 -2.97
N ARG A 33 -20.95 -10.57 -1.90
CA ARG A 33 -20.50 -9.79 -0.71
C ARG A 33 -19.03 -9.38 -0.74
N PHE A 34 -18.27 -9.83 -1.73
CA PHE A 34 -16.85 -9.50 -1.86
C PHE A 34 -16.65 -8.43 -2.93
N VAL A 35 -16.49 -7.18 -2.48
CA VAL A 35 -16.37 -5.98 -3.34
C VAL A 35 -14.95 -5.39 -3.27
N ALA A 36 -14.05 -5.97 -2.47
CA ALA A 36 -12.69 -5.45 -2.34
C ALA A 36 -11.90 -5.70 -3.63
N ARG A 37 -11.40 -4.61 -4.23
CA ARG A 37 -10.56 -4.62 -5.43
C ARG A 37 -9.12 -4.33 -5.00
N TYR A 38 -8.42 -5.37 -4.55
CA TYR A 38 -7.06 -5.23 -4.02
C TYR A 38 -6.07 -4.87 -5.12
N SER A 39 -6.21 -5.48 -6.30
CA SER A 39 -5.41 -5.15 -7.49
C SER A 39 -5.39 -3.65 -7.80
N GLU A 40 -6.56 -2.99 -7.82
CA GLU A 40 -6.67 -1.54 -8.05
C GLU A 40 -6.02 -0.72 -6.95
N CYS A 41 -6.17 -1.16 -5.69
CA CYS A 41 -5.51 -0.52 -4.55
C CYS A 41 -3.98 -0.59 -4.72
N TRP A 42 -3.43 -1.76 -5.04
CA TRP A 42 -2.00 -1.97 -5.23
C TRP A 42 -1.45 -1.16 -6.40
N ALA A 43 -2.13 -1.17 -7.55
CA ALA A 43 -1.76 -0.33 -8.69
C ALA A 43 -1.71 1.16 -8.31
N SER A 44 -2.67 1.63 -7.50
CA SER A 44 -2.74 3.04 -7.09
C SER A 44 -1.58 3.52 -6.21
N VAL A 45 -0.88 2.58 -5.55
CA VAL A 45 0.28 2.84 -4.69
C VAL A 45 1.62 2.47 -5.35
N GLY A 46 1.62 2.20 -6.65
CA GLY A 46 2.83 1.85 -7.42
C GLY A 46 3.18 0.37 -7.37
N GLY A 47 2.23 -0.50 -7.02
CA GLY A 47 2.41 -1.94 -7.09
C GLY A 47 2.47 -2.44 -8.53
N VAL A 48 3.29 -3.47 -8.75
CA VAL A 48 3.48 -4.11 -10.06
C VAL A 48 3.09 -5.59 -9.95
N PRO A 49 2.24 -6.12 -10.85
CA PRO A 49 1.90 -7.54 -10.84
C PRO A 49 3.11 -8.38 -11.27
N ALA A 50 3.43 -9.44 -10.52
CA ALA A 50 4.42 -10.44 -10.88
C ALA A 50 4.06 -11.80 -10.27
N ASP A 51 4.24 -12.88 -11.03
CA ASP A 51 4.08 -14.28 -10.58
C ASP A 51 2.76 -14.60 -9.85
N GLY A 52 1.65 -13.96 -10.25
CA GLY A 52 0.34 -14.14 -9.61
C GLY A 52 0.14 -13.35 -8.30
N PHE A 53 1.13 -12.53 -7.93
CA PHE A 53 1.12 -11.60 -6.81
C PHE A 53 1.33 -10.15 -7.27
N TRP A 54 1.44 -9.25 -6.30
CA TRP A 54 1.77 -7.84 -6.50
C TRP A 54 3.02 -7.50 -5.70
N HIS A 55 4.05 -6.98 -6.37
CA HIS A 55 5.21 -6.41 -5.72
C HIS A 55 4.94 -4.94 -5.40
N LEU A 56 5.13 -4.57 -4.14
CA LEU A 56 4.94 -3.21 -3.66
C LEU A 56 6.30 -2.54 -3.42
N PRO A 57 6.44 -1.24 -3.72
CA PRO A 57 7.67 -0.53 -3.44
C PRO A 57 7.86 -0.36 -1.93
N ALA A 58 9.09 -0.54 -1.44
CA ALA A 58 9.44 -0.37 -0.02
C ALA A 58 9.17 1.08 0.49
N VAL A 59 9.19 2.03 -0.44
CA VAL A 59 8.84 3.43 -0.22
C VAL A 59 7.67 3.78 -1.13
N LEU A 60 6.57 4.23 -0.52
CA LEU A 60 5.40 4.68 -1.28
C LEU A 60 5.75 5.90 -2.14
N PRO A 61 5.46 5.88 -3.45
CA PRO A 61 5.75 6.98 -4.34
C PRO A 61 4.93 8.22 -3.94
N ARG A 62 5.60 9.37 -3.93
CA ARG A 62 4.93 10.67 -3.75
C ARG A 62 4.58 11.24 -5.12
N LYS A 63 3.36 11.74 -5.23
CA LYS A 63 2.88 12.44 -6.42
C LYS A 63 3.47 13.84 -6.42
N ALA A 64 3.90 14.29 -7.59
CA ALA A 64 4.32 15.66 -7.82
C ALA A 64 3.14 16.63 -7.56
N ALA A 65 3.42 17.86 -7.15
CA ALA A 65 2.39 18.81 -6.72
C ALA A 65 1.44 19.20 -7.87
N GLU A 66 1.93 19.13 -9.11
CA GLU A 66 1.23 19.39 -10.35
C GLU A 66 0.12 18.37 -10.59
N HIS A 67 0.37 17.10 -10.20
CA HIS A 67 -0.59 16.00 -10.33
C HIS A 67 -1.60 15.94 -9.17
N ILE A 68 -1.48 16.82 -8.17
CA ILE A 68 -2.44 16.93 -7.07
C ILE A 68 -3.39 18.10 -7.34
N PRO A 69 -4.72 17.85 -7.44
CA PRO A 69 -5.70 18.92 -7.55
C PRO A 69 -5.54 19.96 -6.44
N ALA A 70 -5.62 21.26 -6.76
CA ALA A 70 -5.31 22.35 -5.83
C ALA A 70 -6.01 22.22 -4.47
N ARG A 71 -7.33 21.90 -4.47
CA ARG A 71 -8.13 21.68 -3.25
C ARG A 71 -7.61 20.56 -2.33
N LYS A 72 -6.83 19.62 -2.85
CA LYS A 72 -6.25 18.49 -2.09
C LYS A 72 -4.79 18.72 -1.69
N ARG A 73 -4.13 19.79 -2.15
CA ARG A 73 -2.69 20.02 -1.90
C ARG A 73 -2.38 20.25 -0.43
N ALA A 74 -3.22 20.99 0.29
CA ALA A 74 -3.04 21.22 1.72
C ALA A 74 -3.07 19.91 2.52
N GLU A 75 -4.08 19.09 2.27
CA GLU A 75 -4.22 17.76 2.90
C GLU A 75 -3.07 16.83 2.51
N TYR A 76 -2.66 16.82 1.23
CA TYR A 76 -1.54 16.01 0.76
C TYR A 76 -0.23 16.35 1.47
N ARG A 77 0.07 17.65 1.64
CA ARG A 77 1.24 18.12 2.40
C ARG A 77 1.15 17.72 3.87
N LYS A 78 0.00 17.95 4.52
CA LYS A 78 -0.21 17.61 5.93
C LYS A 78 -0.01 16.12 6.19
N ARG A 79 -0.63 15.26 5.36
CA ARG A 79 -0.45 13.80 5.42
C ARG A 79 1.02 13.40 5.28
N ASN A 80 1.72 13.94 4.28
CA ASN A 80 3.12 13.56 4.06
C ASN A 80 4.05 14.08 5.16
N GLY A 81 3.81 15.27 5.68
CA GLY A 81 4.55 15.80 6.83
C GLY A 81 4.38 14.93 8.08
N LEU A 82 3.16 14.45 8.35
CA LEU A 82 2.92 13.48 9.43
C LEU A 82 3.69 12.17 9.20
N LEU A 83 3.65 11.62 7.97
CA LEU A 83 4.38 10.40 7.64
C LEU A 83 5.91 10.58 7.76
N ASP A 84 6.43 11.75 7.42
CA ASP A 84 7.84 12.09 7.61
C ASP A 84 8.20 12.18 9.09
N HIS A 85 7.36 12.82 9.91
CA HIS A 85 7.57 12.87 11.36
C HIS A 85 7.61 11.46 11.98
N VAL A 86 6.61 10.63 11.68
CA VAL A 86 6.55 9.23 12.15
C VAL A 86 7.79 8.45 11.68
N ARG A 87 8.25 8.68 10.45
CA ARG A 87 9.47 8.05 9.93
C ARG A 87 10.70 8.42 10.76
N GLN A 88 10.86 9.70 11.09
CA GLN A 88 11.98 10.16 11.90
C GLN A 88 11.92 9.58 13.32
N GLU A 89 10.76 9.57 13.96
CA GLU A 89 10.61 8.99 15.29
C GLU A 89 10.96 7.50 15.33
N ILE A 90 10.53 6.72 14.33
CA ILE A 90 10.86 5.29 14.26
C ILE A 90 12.37 5.11 14.05
N LYS A 91 13.00 5.88 13.15
CA LYS A 91 14.45 5.81 12.94
C LYS A 91 15.24 6.15 14.20
N HIS A 92 14.81 7.17 14.93
CA HIS A 92 15.41 7.56 16.20
C HIS A 92 15.29 6.45 17.26
N ARG A 93 14.08 5.89 17.45
CA ARG A 93 13.87 4.79 18.41
C ARG A 93 14.58 3.50 18.02
N ALA A 94 14.84 3.30 16.73
CA ALA A 94 15.62 2.18 16.21
C ALA A 94 17.15 2.41 16.32
N GLY A 95 17.61 3.56 16.82
CA GLY A 95 19.04 3.87 16.94
C GLY A 95 19.74 4.15 15.60
N MET A 96 18.99 4.50 14.56
CA MET A 96 19.53 4.78 13.22
C MET A 96 19.82 6.26 12.97
N VAL A 97 19.35 7.15 13.86
CA VAL A 97 19.56 8.61 13.86
C VAL A 97 19.67 9.12 15.30
#